data_AF-A0A2Z6QI82-F1
#
_entry.id   AF-A0A2Z6QI82-F1
#
_cell.length_a   1.000
_cell.length_b   1.000
_cell.length_c   1.000
_cell.angle_alpha   90.00
_cell.angle_beta   90.00
_cell.angle_gamma   90.00
#
_symmetry.space_group_name_H-M   'P 1'
#
loop_
_entity.id
_entity.type
_entity.pdbx_description
1 polymer ?
#
loop_
_entity_poly.entity_id
_entity_poly.type
_entity_poly.pdbx_seq_one_letter_code
_entity_poly.pdbx_strand_id
1 'polypeptide(L)'
;MDATPPPSPLPITNEFKCMVCEKQFKSKRGLSRHKSIICKYNETTEQEKIPDFLTDKFKEDIVYLIHKHLNKSLKNVGLQVVSMACPRSLFQEIFKNYIHYSIKQTGVLKCIFRGSTGYQELANILKNENWGVKHFLQR
;
A
#
# COMPACT_ATOMS: atom_id res chain seq x y z
N MET A 1 42.06 -29.60 -26.04
CA MET A 1 42.02 -28.28 -25.36
C MET A 1 40.55 -28.03 -25.06
N ASP A 2 40.09 -28.44 -23.88
CA ASP A 2 38.69 -28.35 -23.49
C ASP A 2 38.42 -26.95 -22.95
N ALA A 3 37.51 -26.21 -23.59
CA ALA A 3 37.13 -24.86 -23.20
C ALA A 3 35.88 -24.92 -22.34
N THR A 4 36.04 -24.71 -21.04
CA THR A 4 34.94 -24.61 -20.07
C THR A 4 34.03 -23.42 -20.41
N PRO A 5 32.70 -23.59 -20.46
CA PRO A 5 31.79 -22.48 -20.71
C PRO A 5 31.79 -21.47 -19.54
N PRO A 6 31.54 -20.19 -19.81
CA PRO A 6 31.51 -19.15 -18.78
C PRO A 6 30.37 -19.42 -17.78
N PRO A 7 30.58 -19.16 -16.48
CA PRO A 7 29.55 -19.36 -15.48
C PRO A 7 28.37 -18.40 -15.75
N SER A 8 27.18 -18.97 -15.90
CA SER A 8 25.93 -18.24 -16.02
C SER A 8 25.74 -17.29 -14.83
N PRO A 9 25.15 -16.09 -15.01
CA PRO A 9 24.89 -15.18 -13.90
C PRO A 9 23.99 -15.86 -12.87
N LEU A 10 24.48 -16.01 -11.65
CA LEU A 10 23.68 -16.51 -10.53
C LEU A 10 22.46 -15.59 -10.37
N PRO A 11 21.24 -16.15 -10.18
CA PRO A 11 20.06 -15.33 -9.95
C PRO A 11 20.29 -14.50 -8.69
N ILE A 12 20.24 -13.17 -8.84
CA ILE A 12 20.35 -12.24 -7.71
C ILE A 12 19.15 -12.53 -6.81
N THR A 13 19.37 -13.32 -5.76
CA THR A 13 18.36 -13.64 -4.77
C THR A 13 17.93 -12.34 -4.10
N ASN A 14 16.63 -12.12 -4.05
CA ASN A 14 15.98 -10.98 -3.37
C ASN A 14 16.09 -11.10 -1.84
N GLU A 15 17.28 -11.43 -1.31
CA GLU A 15 17.50 -11.80 0.09
C GLU A 15 17.07 -10.73 1.09
N PHE A 16 17.06 -9.46 0.67
CA PHE A 16 16.70 -8.33 1.51
C PHE A 16 15.44 -7.59 1.02
N LYS A 17 14.41 -8.34 0.60
CA LYS A 17 13.11 -7.78 0.23
C LYS A 17 12.13 -7.77 1.41
N CYS A 18 11.35 -6.69 1.54
CA CYS A 18 10.21 -6.67 2.46
C CYS A 18 9.00 -7.34 1.80
N MET A 19 8.35 -8.28 2.49
CA MET A 19 7.18 -9.00 1.95
C MET A 19 5.90 -8.16 1.97
N VAL A 20 5.84 -7.11 2.81
CA VAL A 20 4.65 -6.25 2.92
C VAL A 20 4.62 -5.19 1.81
N CYS A 21 5.77 -4.68 1.40
CA CYS A 21 5.84 -3.52 0.50
C CYS A 21 6.74 -3.71 -0.71
N GLU A 22 7.28 -4.93 -0.83
CA GLU A 22 8.20 -5.34 -1.90
C GLU A 22 9.50 -4.53 -2.02
N LYS A 23 9.78 -3.62 -1.09
CA LYS A 23 10.99 -2.81 -1.10
C LYS A 23 12.22 -3.68 -0.91
N GLN A 24 13.16 -3.58 -1.85
CA GLN A 24 14.49 -4.17 -1.75
C GLN A 24 15.44 -3.27 -0.95
N PHE A 25 16.34 -3.90 -0.20
CA PHE A 25 17.36 -3.23 0.59
C PHE A 25 18.75 -3.73 0.20
N LYS A 26 19.75 -2.86 0.36
CA LYS A 26 21.15 -3.22 0.11
C LYS A 26 21.75 -4.13 1.21
N SER A 27 21.06 -4.30 2.34
CA SER A 27 21.57 -5.07 3.47
C SER A 27 20.45 -5.60 4.39
N LYS A 28 20.74 -6.71 5.08
CA LYS A 28 19.90 -7.29 6.14
C LYS A 28 19.55 -6.27 7.23
N ARG A 29 20.54 -5.47 7.67
CA ARG A 29 20.34 -4.42 8.69
C ARG A 29 19.31 -3.39 8.23
N GLY A 30 19.34 -2.99 6.97
CA GLY A 30 18.36 -2.08 6.38
C GLY A 30 16.95 -2.65 6.41
N LEU A 31 16.79 -3.92 6.00
CA LEU A 31 15.52 -4.63 6.03
C LEU A 31 15.00 -4.79 7.47
N SER A 32 15.84 -5.21 8.41
CA SER A 32 15.45 -5.40 9.82
C SER A 32 14.96 -4.10 10.46
N ARG A 33 15.68 -2.98 10.23
CA ARG A 33 15.24 -1.66 10.71
C ARG A 33 13.89 -1.27 10.13
N HIS A 34 13.68 -1.53 8.84
CA HIS A 34 12.41 -1.26 8.18
C HIS A 34 11.26 -2.08 8.78
N LYS A 35 11.47 -3.39 9.00
CA LYS A 35 10.46 -4.27 9.64
C LYS A 35 10.10 -3.81 11.05
N SER A 36 11.08 -3.38 11.85
CA SER A 36 10.83 -2.86 13.20
C SER A 36 9.94 -1.59 13.18
N ILE A 37 10.16 -0.70 12.20
CA ILE A 37 9.33 0.50 12.03
C ILE A 37 7.90 0.10 11.65
N ILE A 38 7.72 -0.82 10.69
CA ILE A 38 6.40 -1.33 10.32
C ILE A 38 5.70 -1.92 11.57
N CYS A 39 6.38 -2.80 12.31
CA CYS A 39 5.83 -3.45 13.50
C CYS A 39 5.29 -2.43 14.49
N LYS A 40 6.11 -1.42 14.85
CA LYS A 40 5.73 -0.37 15.79
C LYS A 40 4.43 0.36 15.45
N TYR A 41 4.14 0.58 14.18
CA TYR A 41 2.93 1.32 13.77
C TYR A 41 1.70 0.44 13.57
N ASN A 42 1.89 -0.87 13.51
CA ASN A 42 0.82 -1.85 13.34
C ASN A 42 0.56 -2.68 14.62
N GLU A 43 1.34 -2.48 15.67
CA GLU A 43 1.05 -2.96 17.02
C GLU A 43 -0.30 -2.37 17.48
N THR A 44 -1.32 -3.22 17.55
CA THR A 44 -2.63 -2.84 18.08
C THR A 44 -2.48 -2.57 19.57
N THR A 45 -2.42 -1.31 19.97
CA THR A 45 -2.80 -0.90 21.33
C THR A 45 -4.28 -1.21 21.50
N GLU A 46 -4.69 -1.79 22.64
CA GLU A 46 -6.09 -1.98 23.04
C GLU A 46 -6.88 -0.68 22.78
N GLN A 47 -7.57 -0.61 21.65
CA GLN A 47 -8.40 0.52 21.22
C GLN A 47 -9.84 0.04 21.25
N GLU A 48 -10.76 0.95 21.60
CA GLU A 48 -12.19 0.69 21.46
C GLU A 48 -12.47 0.23 20.03
N LYS A 49 -13.15 -0.92 19.91
CA LYS A 49 -13.43 -1.54 18.63
C LYS A 49 -14.27 -0.57 17.80
N ILE A 50 -13.72 -0.10 16.70
CA ILE A 50 -14.46 0.74 15.75
C ILE A 50 -15.55 -0.14 15.11
N PRO A 51 -16.83 0.27 15.14
CA PRO A 51 -17.90 -0.46 14.48
C PRO A 51 -17.62 -0.68 12.99
N ASP A 52 -17.87 -1.90 12.50
CA ASP A 52 -17.57 -2.30 11.12
C ASP A 52 -18.25 -1.38 10.09
N PHE A 53 -19.49 -0.95 10.35
CA PHE A 53 -20.24 -0.07 9.45
C PHE A 53 -19.53 1.28 9.21
N LEU A 54 -18.79 1.80 10.21
CA LEU A 54 -18.01 3.03 10.03
C LEU A 54 -16.80 2.78 9.13
N THR A 55 -16.14 1.64 9.29
CA THR A 55 -15.00 1.27 8.44
C THR A 55 -15.43 1.03 7.01
N ASP A 56 -16.58 0.38 6.79
CA ASP A 56 -17.09 0.08 5.47
C ASP A 56 -17.55 1.36 4.75
N LYS A 57 -18.30 2.24 5.43
CA LYS A 57 -18.66 3.55 4.87
C LYS A 57 -17.42 4.36 4.48
N PHE A 58 -16.37 4.34 5.30
CA PHE A 58 -15.16 5.08 4.99
C PHE A 58 -14.40 4.51 3.77
N LYS A 59 -14.40 3.17 3.60
CA LYS A 59 -13.85 2.53 2.39
C LYS A 59 -14.62 2.96 1.14
N GLU A 60 -15.95 3.01 1.22
CA GLU A 60 -16.80 3.51 0.13
C GLU A 60 -16.47 4.97 -0.21
N ASP A 61 -16.28 5.83 0.79
CA ASP A 61 -15.90 7.23 0.58
C ASP A 61 -14.52 7.34 -0.11
N ILE A 62 -13.54 6.51 0.27
CA ILE A 62 -12.23 6.44 -0.42
C ILE A 62 -12.43 6.08 -1.90
N VAL A 63 -13.19 5.01 -2.19
CA VAL A 63 -13.43 4.55 -3.57
C VAL A 63 -14.15 5.63 -4.38
N TYR A 64 -15.17 6.27 -3.79
CA TYR A 64 -15.89 7.37 -4.43
C TYR A 64 -14.95 8.52 -4.83
N LEU A 65 -14.04 8.92 -3.93
CA LEU A 65 -13.06 9.98 -4.22
C LEU A 65 -12.10 9.58 -5.34
N ILE A 66 -11.62 8.33 -5.33
CA ILE A 66 -10.78 7.78 -6.40
C ILE A 66 -11.53 7.84 -7.73
N HIS A 67 -12.74 7.28 -7.80
CA HIS A 67 -13.57 7.29 -9.00
C HIS A 67 -13.90 8.71 -9.48
N LYS A 68 -14.12 9.66 -8.58
CA LYS A 68 -14.34 11.07 -8.92
C LYS A 68 -13.11 11.65 -9.64
N HIS A 69 -11.90 11.32 -9.18
CA HIS A 69 -10.64 11.80 -9.75
C HIS A 69 -10.19 11.06 -11.01
N LEU A 70 -10.63 9.82 -11.24
CA LEU A 70 -10.27 9.02 -12.43
C LEU A 70 -10.82 9.56 -13.77
N ASN A 71 -11.53 10.70 -13.81
CA ASN A 71 -12.36 11.06 -14.96
C ASN A 71 -11.80 12.07 -15.99
N LYS A 72 -11.89 11.62 -17.26
CA LYS A 72 -12.17 12.25 -18.57
C LYS A 72 -11.06 12.84 -19.46
N SER A 73 -9.81 13.02 -19.03
CA SER A 73 -8.78 13.54 -19.94
C SER A 73 -7.51 12.71 -19.91
N LEU A 74 -7.07 12.28 -21.10
CA LEU A 74 -5.74 11.70 -21.36
C LEU A 74 -4.58 12.59 -20.88
N LYS A 75 -4.87 13.84 -20.48
CA LYS A 75 -3.92 14.79 -19.90
C LYS A 75 -3.53 14.47 -18.44
N ASN A 76 -4.24 13.57 -17.77
CA ASN A 76 -4.00 13.22 -16.36
C ASN A 76 -3.13 11.96 -16.20
N VAL A 77 -2.03 11.86 -16.95
CA VAL A 77 -1.09 10.71 -16.91
C VAL A 77 -0.16 10.75 -15.69
N GLY A 78 -0.25 11.81 -14.87
CA GLY A 78 0.58 12.00 -13.67
C GLY A 78 -0.01 11.41 -12.38
N LEU A 79 0.81 11.40 -11.33
CA LEU A 79 0.41 11.01 -9.97
C LEU A 79 -0.86 11.78 -9.56
N GLN A 80 -1.94 11.05 -9.32
CA GLN A 80 -3.18 11.60 -8.76
C GLN A 80 -3.17 11.46 -7.24
N VAL A 81 -3.56 12.53 -6.55
CA VAL A 81 -3.69 12.55 -5.09
C VAL A 81 -5.14 12.82 -4.74
N VAL A 82 -5.72 11.96 -3.90
CA VAL A 82 -7.02 12.17 -3.27
C VAL A 82 -6.80 12.45 -1.78
N SER A 83 -7.57 13.37 -1.21
CA SER A 83 -7.47 13.76 0.19
C SER A 83 -8.85 13.79 0.83
N MET A 84 -8.92 13.33 2.08
CA MET A 84 -10.13 13.41 2.91
C MET A 84 -9.76 13.55 4.38
N ALA A 85 -10.62 14.19 5.15
CA ALA A 85 -10.47 14.22 6.61
C ALA A 85 -10.73 12.81 7.18
N CYS A 86 -9.84 12.34 8.04
CA CYS A 86 -9.90 11.00 8.61
C CYS A 86 -9.36 11.00 10.04
N PRO A 87 -10.09 10.43 11.01
CA PRO A 87 -9.52 10.11 12.31
C PRO A 87 -8.35 9.13 12.15
N ARG A 88 -7.25 9.37 12.88
CA ARG A 88 -6.06 8.50 12.82
C ARG A 88 -6.38 7.04 13.15
N SER A 89 -7.24 6.79 14.14
CA SER A 89 -7.66 5.44 14.54
C SER A 89 -8.39 4.70 13.42
N LEU A 90 -9.28 5.39 12.70
CA LEU A 90 -10.01 4.81 11.57
C LEU A 90 -9.06 4.42 10.43
N PHE A 91 -8.07 5.27 10.13
CA PHE A 91 -7.02 4.95 9.16
C PHE A 91 -6.21 3.72 9.59
N GLN A 92 -5.85 3.64 10.88
CA GLN A 92 -5.10 2.51 11.42
C GLN A 92 -5.88 1.19 11.35
N GLU A 93 -7.19 1.23 11.59
CA GLU A 93 -8.04 0.04 11.50
C GLU A 93 -8.17 -0.45 10.06
N ILE A 94 -8.39 0.46 9.10
CA ILE A 94 -8.59 0.08 7.68
C ILE A 94 -7.30 -0.44 7.06
N PHE A 95 -6.19 0.26 7.25
CA PHE A 95 -4.91 -0.08 6.63
C PHE A 95 -3.99 -0.91 7.53
N LYS A 96 -4.56 -1.52 8.58
CA LYS A 96 -3.84 -2.32 9.56
C LYS A 96 -2.87 -3.29 8.89
N ASN A 97 -1.68 -3.43 9.45
CA ASN A 97 -0.54 -4.21 8.92
C ASN A 97 0.15 -3.62 7.68
N TYR A 98 -0.42 -2.61 7.03
CA TYR A 98 0.14 -1.95 5.84
C TYR A 98 0.72 -0.57 6.13
N ILE A 99 0.72 -0.11 7.40
CA ILE A 99 1.31 1.18 7.76
C ILE A 99 2.84 1.06 7.77
N HIS A 100 3.50 1.90 6.97
CA HIS A 100 4.94 1.85 6.78
C HIS A 100 5.70 2.70 7.78
N TYR A 101 5.25 3.95 7.95
CA TYR A 101 5.82 4.90 8.89
C TYR A 101 4.87 6.06 9.15
N SER A 102 5.15 6.81 10.20
CA SER A 102 4.55 8.12 10.48
C SER A 102 5.59 9.22 10.28
N ILE A 103 5.20 10.33 9.65
CA ILE A 103 6.04 11.53 9.56
C ILE A 103 6.05 12.18 10.94
N LYS A 104 7.22 12.26 11.60
CA LYS A 104 7.33 12.72 13.00
C LYS A 104 6.75 14.12 13.23
N GLN A 105 6.92 15.02 12.26
CA GLN A 105 6.50 16.42 12.38
C GLN A 105 4.98 16.60 12.23
N THR A 106 4.33 15.80 11.39
CA THR A 106 2.91 15.99 11.04
C THR A 106 2.00 14.88 11.55
N GLY A 107 2.57 13.78 12.05
CA GLY A 107 1.83 12.59 12.46
C GLY A 107 1.25 11.79 11.30
N VAL A 108 1.41 12.23 10.04
CA VAL A 108 0.81 11.60 8.86
C VAL A 108 1.29 10.16 8.72
N LEU A 109 0.34 9.24 8.69
CA LEU A 109 0.57 7.82 8.44
C LEU A 109 0.71 7.57 6.94
N LYS A 110 1.64 6.70 6.56
CA LYS A 110 1.86 6.34 5.17
C LYS A 110 1.75 4.86 4.94
N CYS A 111 0.97 4.48 3.94
CA CYS A 111 0.89 3.13 3.38
C CYS A 111 1.43 3.17 1.94
N ILE A 112 2.08 2.09 1.50
CA ILE A 112 2.69 2.00 0.17
C ILE A 112 2.40 0.60 -0.36
N PHE A 113 1.59 0.54 -1.42
CA PHE A 113 1.27 -0.69 -2.15
C PHE A 113 2.06 -0.69 -3.46
N ARG A 114 2.82 -1.75 -3.73
CA ARG A 114 3.73 -1.86 -4.89
C ARG A 114 3.56 -3.22 -5.55
N GLY A 115 4.05 -3.32 -6.78
CA GLY A 115 4.15 -4.58 -7.50
C GLY A 115 2.82 -5.07 -8.05
N SER A 116 2.83 -6.30 -8.56
CA SER A 116 1.67 -6.93 -9.20
C SER A 116 0.56 -7.31 -8.23
N THR A 117 0.83 -7.33 -6.90
CA THR A 117 -0.15 -7.67 -5.86
C THR A 117 -0.78 -6.44 -5.20
N GLY A 118 -0.15 -5.26 -5.31
CA GLY A 118 -0.60 -4.06 -4.60
C GLY A 118 -2.02 -3.62 -4.98
N TYR A 119 -2.45 -3.87 -6.22
CA TYR A 119 -3.82 -3.59 -6.64
C TYR A 119 -4.84 -4.48 -5.92
N GLN A 120 -4.54 -5.79 -5.82
CA GLN A 120 -5.37 -6.80 -5.18
C GLN A 120 -5.38 -6.63 -3.66
N GLU A 121 -4.25 -6.28 -3.05
CA GLU A 121 -4.19 -5.95 -1.62
C GLU A 121 -5.13 -4.78 -1.29
N LEU A 122 -5.07 -3.71 -2.09
CA LEU A 122 -5.96 -2.57 -1.89
C LEU A 122 -7.43 -2.92 -2.17
N ALA A 123 -7.70 -3.76 -3.17
CA ALA A 123 -9.04 -4.28 -3.43
C ALA A 123 -9.61 -5.06 -2.24
N ASN A 124 -8.80 -5.90 -1.60
CA ASN A 124 -9.19 -6.66 -0.41
C ASN A 124 -9.45 -5.74 0.79
N ILE A 125 -8.59 -4.73 1.01
CA ILE A 125 -8.74 -3.75 2.08
C ILE A 125 -10.05 -2.96 1.91
N LEU A 126 -10.28 -2.45 0.69
CA LEU A 126 -11.45 -1.64 0.34
C LEU A 126 -12.72 -2.48 0.11
N LYS A 127 -12.61 -3.82 0.12
CA LYS A 127 -13.70 -4.75 -0.23
C LYS A 127 -14.32 -4.42 -1.60
N ASN A 128 -13.50 -4.04 -2.58
CA ASN A 128 -13.97 -3.65 -3.91
C ASN A 128 -12.92 -3.95 -4.99
N GLU A 129 -13.20 -4.91 -5.88
CA GLU A 129 -12.27 -5.31 -6.97
C GLU A 129 -12.07 -4.22 -8.04
N ASN A 130 -13.06 -3.32 -8.19
CA ASN A 130 -13.08 -2.27 -9.19
C ASN A 130 -12.77 -0.89 -8.58
N TRP A 131 -12.10 -0.84 -7.42
CA TRP A 131 -11.77 0.41 -6.73
C TRP A 131 -10.98 1.39 -7.62
N GLY A 132 -10.16 0.87 -8.54
CA GLY A 132 -9.33 1.66 -9.46
C GLY A 132 -9.86 1.76 -10.89
N VAL A 133 -11.05 1.21 -11.17
CA VAL A 133 -11.65 1.19 -12.51
C VAL A 133 -12.95 1.98 -12.51
N LYS A 134 -13.07 2.92 -13.44
CA LYS A 134 -14.31 3.66 -13.65
C LYS A 134 -15.04 3.14 -14.89
N HIS A 135 -16.18 2.49 -14.70
CA HIS A 135 -17.04 2.13 -15.82
C HIS A 135 -17.76 3.38 -16.32
N PHE A 136 -17.43 3.80 -17.54
CA PHE A 136 -18.25 4.77 -18.26
C PHE A 136 -19.50 4.04 -18.74
N LEU A 137 -20.66 4.42 -18.23
CA LEU A 137 -21.91 4.08 -18.90
C LEU A 137 -21.85 4.72 -20.29
N GLN A 138 -21.74 3.90 -21.33
CA GLN A 138 -21.98 4.36 -22.69
C GLN A 138 -23.47 4.75 -22.75
N ARG A 139 -23.71 6.05 -22.96
CA ARG A 139 -25.03 6.60 -23.25
C ARG A 139 -25.23 6.63 -24.75
#